data_AF-A0A9E4FG18-F1
#
_entry.id   AF-A0A9E4FG18-F1
#
_cell.length_a   1.000
_cell.length_b   1.000
_cell.length_c   1.000
_cell.angle_alpha   90.00
_cell.angle_beta   90.00
_cell.angle_gamma   90.00
#
_symmetry.space_group_name_H-M   'P 1'
#
loop_
_entity.id
_entity.type
_entity.pdbx_description
1 polymer ?
#
loop_
_entity_poly.entity_id
_entity_poly.type
_entity_poly.pdbx_seq_one_letter_code
_entity_poly.pdbx_strand_id
1 'polypeptide(L)'
;LGFDDLLTGVHRALDGGTLARRIRDRYPWALIDEYQDTDQVQAEIFRRIYRDARLADDIGALIIVGDPKQSIYRFRSADIFAYLNTSDAVAADAKLNLARNYRSVPALTEAVNTVFDHPCPFALPGIGFAPVQSAVEKPSLVVDGETVAGAGNAPFQIRYFQWVPKLLWTKPNMGDLAARLAADEIAALLELADQGRAKLGCEPVRGSDVAVLVRTAEQGRRVARALHERHIASVEIGIENVIASREAEQLERLLWAIAKPQSPHRTRGALTADVLGLDAASLGALQDDDNAWNVWTERFANWLEEWERADIATLIRRILES
;
A
#
# COMPACT_ATOMS: atom_id res chain seq x y z
N LEU A 1 20.07 -6.54 17.10
CA LEU A 1 20.34 -6.94 15.70
C LEU A 1 19.17 -6.41 14.88
N GLY A 2 19.41 -5.37 14.11
CA GLY A 2 18.45 -4.90 13.10
C GLY A 2 18.43 -5.86 11.90
N PHE A 3 17.48 -5.66 10.99
CA PHE A 3 17.39 -6.45 9.75
C PHE A 3 18.66 -6.33 8.90
N ASP A 4 19.25 -5.14 8.81
CA ASP A 4 20.49 -4.89 8.06
C ASP A 4 21.72 -5.60 8.68
N ASP A 5 21.72 -5.78 10.01
CA ASP A 5 22.79 -6.51 10.69
C ASP A 5 22.78 -8.00 10.33
N LEU A 6 21.60 -8.56 10.05
CA LEU A 6 21.46 -9.96 9.65
C LEU A 6 22.09 -10.19 8.27
N LEU A 7 21.75 -9.34 7.29
CA LEU A 7 22.31 -9.42 5.94
C LEU A 7 23.82 -9.19 5.95
N THR A 8 24.28 -8.15 6.65
CA THR A 8 25.71 -7.83 6.74
C THR A 8 26.48 -8.94 7.46
N GLY A 9 25.89 -9.54 8.49
CA GLY A 9 26.47 -10.68 9.21
C GLY A 9 26.65 -11.89 8.31
N VAL A 10 25.62 -12.25 7.54
CA VAL A 10 25.70 -13.34 6.55
C VAL A 10 26.75 -13.05 5.49
N HIS A 11 26.75 -11.84 4.93
CA HIS A 11 27.71 -11.43 3.90
C HIS A 11 29.17 -11.63 4.36
N ARG A 12 29.51 -11.20 5.58
CA ARG A 12 30.84 -11.39 6.17
C ARG A 12 31.17 -12.87 6.41
N ALA A 13 30.20 -13.65 6.88
CA ALA A 13 30.41 -15.07 7.17
C ALA A 13 30.67 -15.92 5.90
N LEU A 14 30.38 -15.38 4.71
CA LEU A 14 30.62 -16.05 3.43
C LEU A 14 32.07 -15.94 2.92
N ASP A 15 32.92 -15.06 3.47
CA ASP A 15 34.29 -14.83 2.97
C ASP A 15 35.17 -16.11 2.96
N GLY A 16 34.92 -17.04 3.88
CA GLY A 16 35.66 -18.30 4.04
C GLY A 16 35.14 -19.50 3.25
N GLY A 17 34.07 -19.37 2.46
CA GLY A 17 33.52 -20.42 1.59
C GLY A 17 32.83 -21.61 2.29
N THR A 18 33.16 -21.93 3.55
CA THR A 18 32.54 -23.03 4.31
C THR A 18 31.04 -22.85 4.49
N LEU A 19 30.59 -21.63 4.82
CA LEU A 19 29.17 -21.32 4.96
C LEU A 19 28.45 -21.41 3.62
N ALA A 20 29.06 -20.85 2.56
CA ALA A 20 28.51 -20.91 1.20
C ALA A 20 28.28 -22.37 0.76
N ARG A 21 29.28 -23.24 0.95
CA ARG A 21 29.16 -24.66 0.63
C ARG A 21 28.05 -25.34 1.43
N ARG A 22 27.97 -25.12 2.74
CA ARG A 22 26.89 -25.68 3.58
C ARG A 22 25.49 -25.22 3.15
N ILE A 23 25.37 -23.96 2.75
CA ILE A 23 24.10 -23.43 2.24
C ILE A 23 23.76 -24.11 0.91
N ARG A 24 24.74 -24.24 0.00
CA ARG A 24 24.57 -24.88 -1.32
C ARG A 24 24.27 -26.38 -1.22
N ASP A 25 24.89 -27.09 -0.27
CA ASP A 25 24.60 -28.50 0.00
C ASP A 25 23.14 -28.70 0.47
N ARG A 26 22.64 -27.75 1.27
CA ARG A 26 21.26 -27.77 1.78
C ARG A 26 20.24 -27.27 0.76
N TYR A 27 20.61 -26.25 -0.01
CA TYR A 27 19.80 -25.58 -1.01
C TYR A 27 20.59 -25.54 -2.32
N PRO A 28 20.63 -26.66 -3.07
CA PRO A 28 21.38 -26.71 -4.32
C PRO A 28 20.78 -25.77 -5.39
N TRP A 29 19.50 -25.44 -5.28
CA TRP A 29 18.80 -24.55 -6.19
C TRP A 29 18.16 -23.41 -5.39
N ALA A 30 18.39 -22.18 -5.83
CA ALA A 30 17.69 -20.99 -5.32
C ALA A 30 16.89 -20.33 -6.43
N LEU A 31 15.64 -20.01 -6.12
CA LEU A 31 14.78 -19.16 -6.93
C LEU A 31 14.56 -17.85 -6.18
N ILE A 32 15.02 -16.75 -6.76
CA ILE A 32 14.84 -15.41 -6.18
C ILE A 32 13.83 -14.68 -7.06
N ASP A 33 12.66 -14.41 -6.50
CA ASP A 33 11.61 -13.59 -7.11
C ASP A 33 11.82 -12.11 -6.75
N GLU A 34 11.22 -11.20 -7.53
CA GLU A 34 11.33 -9.74 -7.37
C GLU A 34 12.78 -9.23 -7.27
N TYR A 35 13.70 -9.83 -8.03
CA TYR A 35 15.13 -9.52 -7.92
C TYR A 35 15.49 -8.06 -8.24
N GLN A 36 14.63 -7.35 -8.99
CA GLN A 36 14.80 -5.92 -9.24
C GLN A 36 14.77 -5.07 -7.95
N ASP A 37 14.21 -5.59 -6.86
CA ASP A 37 14.12 -4.91 -5.57
C ASP A 37 15.26 -5.30 -4.60
N THR A 38 16.28 -6.02 -5.09
CA THR A 38 17.46 -6.37 -4.30
C THR A 38 18.47 -5.23 -4.21
N ASP A 39 19.30 -5.28 -3.16
CA ASP A 39 20.45 -4.39 -2.99
C ASP A 39 21.78 -5.08 -3.36
N GLN A 40 22.88 -4.32 -3.32
CA GLN A 40 24.22 -4.84 -3.64
C GLN A 40 24.70 -5.92 -2.66
N VAL A 41 24.33 -5.84 -1.38
CA VAL A 41 24.74 -6.82 -0.36
C VAL A 41 24.05 -8.15 -0.62
N GLN A 42 22.75 -8.13 -0.94
CA GLN A 42 21.98 -9.31 -1.29
C GLN A 42 22.50 -9.95 -2.57
N ALA A 43 22.74 -9.16 -3.62
CA ALA A 43 23.31 -9.67 -4.87
C ALA A 43 24.67 -10.34 -4.65
N GLU A 44 25.53 -9.75 -3.81
CA GLU A 44 26.83 -10.31 -3.47
C GLU A 44 26.73 -11.59 -2.62
N ILE A 45 25.77 -11.67 -1.69
CA ILE A 45 25.45 -12.91 -0.95
C ILE A 45 25.10 -14.04 -1.93
N PHE A 46 24.17 -13.80 -2.86
CA PHE A 46 23.76 -14.82 -3.82
C PHE A 46 24.92 -15.23 -4.75
N ARG A 47 25.72 -14.25 -5.19
CA ARG A 47 26.91 -14.50 -6.01
C ARG A 47 27.92 -15.39 -5.27
N ARG A 48 28.19 -15.13 -3.99
CA ARG A 48 29.12 -15.92 -3.17
C ARG A 48 28.62 -17.34 -2.90
N ILE A 49 27.31 -17.55 -2.82
CA ILE A 49 26.75 -18.89 -2.58
C ILE A 49 26.73 -19.72 -3.86
N TYR A 50 26.29 -19.15 -4.99
CA TYR A 50 25.94 -19.92 -6.19
C TYR A 50 26.84 -19.68 -7.41
N ARG A 51 27.66 -18.63 -7.42
CA ARG A 51 28.51 -18.25 -8.57
C ARG A 51 29.98 -18.06 -8.23
N ASP A 52 30.41 -18.50 -7.06
CA ASP A 52 31.82 -18.41 -6.67
C ASP A 52 32.64 -19.48 -7.39
N ALA A 53 33.61 -19.05 -8.19
CA ALA A 53 34.50 -19.95 -8.92
C ALA A 53 35.32 -20.88 -8.00
N ARG A 54 35.50 -20.54 -6.72
CA ARG A 54 36.13 -21.39 -5.69
C ARG A 54 35.29 -22.62 -5.34
N LEU A 55 34.01 -22.62 -5.73
CA LEU A 55 33.03 -23.67 -5.52
C LEU A 55 32.62 -24.28 -6.86
N ALA A 56 33.52 -24.36 -7.85
CA ALA A 56 33.21 -24.85 -9.22
C ALA A 56 32.96 -26.37 -9.31
N ASP A 57 32.08 -26.90 -8.46
CA ASP A 57 31.40 -28.19 -8.62
C ASP A 57 30.05 -28.01 -9.34
N ASP A 58 29.58 -29.07 -10.02
CA ASP A 58 28.31 -29.09 -10.79
C ASP A 58 27.05 -28.95 -9.92
N ILE A 59 27.19 -28.76 -8.61
CA ILE A 59 26.11 -28.85 -7.64
C ILE A 59 25.58 -27.45 -7.34
N GLY A 60 24.87 -26.83 -8.28
CA GLY A 60 23.86 -25.83 -7.90
C GLY A 60 23.55 -24.73 -8.90
N ALA A 61 22.38 -24.13 -8.74
CA ALA A 61 21.78 -23.17 -9.67
C ALA A 61 21.13 -21.99 -8.95
N LEU A 62 21.31 -20.79 -9.49
CA LEU A 62 20.60 -19.59 -9.09
C LEU A 62 19.68 -19.15 -10.22
N ILE A 63 18.38 -19.26 -9.98
CA ILE A 63 17.33 -18.80 -10.89
C ILE A 63 16.84 -17.46 -10.36
N ILE A 64 16.84 -16.46 -11.22
CA ILE A 64 16.47 -15.10 -10.89
C ILE A 64 15.26 -14.73 -11.73
N VAL A 65 14.21 -14.27 -11.05
CA VAL A 65 13.00 -13.75 -11.66
C VAL A 65 12.86 -12.30 -11.23
N GLY A 66 12.60 -11.43 -12.19
CA GLY A 66 12.40 -10.03 -11.92
C GLY A 66 12.08 -9.25 -13.18
N ASP A 67 11.64 -8.02 -12.98
CA ASP A 67 11.36 -7.08 -14.04
C ASP A 67 12.01 -5.73 -13.73
N PRO A 68 13.09 -5.31 -14.44
CA PRO A 68 13.75 -4.04 -14.16
C PRO A 68 12.83 -2.84 -14.40
N LYS A 69 11.77 -3.01 -15.19
CA LYS A 69 10.74 -1.97 -15.43
C LYS A 69 9.90 -1.69 -14.19
N GLN A 70 9.90 -2.60 -13.20
CA GLN A 70 9.08 -2.54 -11.98
C GLN A 70 9.88 -2.18 -10.72
N SER A 71 11.16 -1.82 -10.85
CA SER A 71 12.01 -1.39 -9.73
C SER A 71 11.55 -0.03 -9.17
N ILE A 72 10.67 -0.06 -8.16
CA ILE A 72 10.10 1.14 -7.53
C ILE A 72 10.49 1.31 -6.05
N TYR A 73 11.26 0.39 -5.48
CA TYR A 73 11.61 0.36 -4.05
C TYR A 73 12.96 0.99 -3.69
N ARG A 74 13.48 1.94 -4.49
CA ARG A 74 14.75 2.64 -4.20
C ARG A 74 14.84 3.26 -2.80
N PHE A 75 13.71 3.68 -2.23
CA PHE A 75 13.63 4.23 -0.87
C PHE A 75 13.90 3.19 0.24
N ARG A 76 13.91 1.89 -0.11
CA ARG A 76 14.28 0.75 0.76
C ARG A 76 15.63 0.14 0.36
N SER A 77 16.54 0.95 -0.19
CA SER A 77 17.90 0.53 -0.58
C SER A 77 18.00 -0.40 -1.80
N ALA A 78 16.88 -0.74 -2.46
CA ALA A 78 16.92 -1.46 -3.74
C ALA A 78 17.78 -0.72 -4.76
N ASP A 79 18.67 -1.45 -5.42
CA ASP A 79 19.60 -0.92 -6.41
C ASP A 79 19.40 -1.61 -7.75
N ILE A 80 18.77 -0.91 -8.69
CA ILE A 80 18.56 -1.40 -10.05
C ILE A 80 19.88 -1.79 -10.74
N PHE A 81 21.01 -1.18 -10.37
CA PHE A 81 22.31 -1.58 -10.91
C PHE A 81 22.77 -2.95 -10.40
N ALA A 82 22.34 -3.39 -9.21
CA ALA A 82 22.58 -4.76 -8.75
C ALA A 82 21.89 -5.78 -9.67
N TYR A 83 20.65 -5.50 -10.07
CA TYR A 83 19.93 -6.29 -11.08
C TYR A 83 20.66 -6.28 -12.43
N LEU A 84 21.00 -5.09 -12.95
CA LEU A 84 21.64 -4.96 -14.27
C LEU A 84 23.00 -5.67 -14.32
N ASN A 85 23.85 -5.46 -13.31
CA ASN A 85 25.15 -6.14 -13.21
C ASN A 85 24.99 -7.66 -13.12
N THR A 86 23.99 -8.14 -12.39
CA THR A 86 23.70 -9.58 -12.30
C THR A 86 23.25 -10.11 -13.65
N SER A 87 22.33 -9.43 -14.32
CA SER A 87 21.85 -9.77 -15.67
C SER A 87 23.01 -9.79 -16.66
N ASP A 88 23.88 -8.78 -16.71
CA ASP A 88 25.01 -8.70 -17.63
C ASP A 88 26.00 -9.86 -17.45
N ALA A 89 26.12 -10.38 -16.22
CA ALA A 89 26.96 -11.53 -15.92
C ALA A 89 26.32 -12.89 -16.25
N VAL A 90 25.05 -12.94 -16.65
CA VAL A 90 24.34 -14.16 -17.10
C VAL A 90 24.50 -14.34 -18.61
N ALA A 91 24.79 -15.57 -19.05
CA ALA A 91 24.92 -15.90 -20.46
C ALA A 91 23.62 -15.62 -21.23
N ALA A 92 23.72 -15.16 -22.47
CA ALA A 92 22.56 -14.70 -23.23
C ALA A 92 21.51 -15.80 -23.49
N ASP A 93 21.96 -17.04 -23.68
CA ASP A 93 21.12 -18.24 -23.86
C ASP A 93 20.43 -18.71 -22.57
N ALA A 94 20.92 -18.27 -21.40
CA ALA A 94 20.29 -18.50 -20.10
C ALA A 94 19.26 -17.42 -19.72
N LYS A 95 19.11 -16.34 -20.51
CA LYS A 95 18.12 -15.28 -20.27
C LYS A 95 16.80 -15.63 -20.96
N LEU A 96 15.72 -15.70 -20.18
CA LEU A 96 14.38 -15.98 -20.68
C LEU A 96 13.50 -14.74 -20.54
N ASN A 97 12.76 -14.40 -21.60
CA ASN A 97 11.77 -13.33 -21.61
C ASN A 97 10.36 -13.93 -21.70
N LEU A 98 9.48 -13.55 -20.78
CA LEU A 98 8.09 -14.00 -20.77
C LEU A 98 7.23 -13.06 -21.62
N ALA A 99 6.98 -13.45 -22.88
CA ALA A 99 6.24 -12.63 -23.84
C ALA A 99 4.71 -12.69 -23.69
N ARG A 100 4.17 -13.57 -22.84
CA ARG A 100 2.72 -13.77 -22.67
C ARG A 100 2.22 -13.14 -21.37
N ASN A 101 1.25 -12.24 -21.49
CA ASN A 101 0.55 -11.62 -20.37
C ASN A 101 -0.76 -12.36 -20.09
N TYR A 102 -0.90 -12.95 -18.90
CA TYR A 102 -2.11 -13.66 -18.47
C TYR A 102 -3.00 -12.83 -17.53
N ARG A 103 -2.77 -11.51 -17.44
CA ARG A 103 -3.46 -10.65 -16.46
C ARG A 103 -4.47 -9.73 -17.12
N SER A 104 -4.15 -9.20 -18.30
CA SER A 104 -4.87 -8.12 -18.97
C SER A 104 -5.43 -8.55 -20.33
N VAL A 105 -6.57 -7.98 -20.70
CA VAL A 105 -7.21 -8.19 -22.01
C VAL A 105 -6.36 -7.62 -23.15
N PRO A 106 -6.48 -8.17 -24.38
CA PRO A 106 -5.66 -7.75 -25.53
C PRO A 106 -5.63 -6.24 -25.77
N ALA A 107 -6.78 -5.57 -25.70
CA ALA A 107 -6.89 -4.13 -25.97
C ALA A 107 -6.04 -3.28 -24.99
N LEU A 108 -6.03 -3.61 -23.70
CA LEU A 108 -5.21 -2.91 -22.72
C LEU A 108 -3.72 -3.22 -22.91
N THR A 109 -3.38 -4.48 -23.21
CA THR A 109 -1.99 -4.87 -23.49
C THR A 109 -1.43 -4.13 -24.70
N GLU A 110 -2.20 -4.00 -25.78
CA GLU A 110 -1.82 -3.25 -26.96
C GLU A 110 -1.62 -1.76 -26.65
N ALA A 111 -2.54 -1.13 -25.92
CA ALA A 111 -2.39 0.27 -25.53
C ALA A 111 -1.13 0.52 -24.70
N VAL A 112 -0.81 -0.37 -23.74
CA VAL A 112 0.42 -0.28 -22.95
C VAL A 112 1.65 -0.47 -23.83
N ASN A 113 1.64 -1.44 -24.75
CA ASN A 113 2.74 -1.63 -25.70
C ASN A 113 3.00 -0.36 -26.51
N THR A 114 1.95 0.27 -27.03
CA THR A 114 2.05 1.51 -27.80
C THR A 114 2.60 2.68 -26.98
N VAL A 115 2.21 2.81 -25.71
CA VAL A 115 2.72 3.88 -24.82
C VAL A 115 4.24 3.77 -24.63
N PHE A 116 4.76 2.55 -24.53
CA PHE A 116 6.18 2.30 -24.27
C PHE A 116 7.00 1.99 -25.54
N ASP A 117 6.39 2.05 -26.73
CA ASP A 117 7.06 1.82 -28.02
C ASP A 117 7.83 3.07 -28.49
N HIS A 118 8.88 3.42 -27.75
CA HIS A 118 9.80 4.47 -28.14
C HIS A 118 11.21 4.24 -27.57
N PRO A 119 12.25 4.90 -28.10
CA PRO A 119 13.59 4.79 -27.56
C PRO A 119 13.65 5.21 -26.09
N CYS A 120 14.37 4.43 -25.29
CA CYS A 120 14.62 4.69 -23.86
C CYS A 120 13.32 4.95 -23.03
N PRO A 121 12.38 3.99 -22.99
CA PRO A 121 11.07 4.18 -22.34
C PRO A 121 11.13 4.49 -20.85
N PHE A 122 12.21 4.07 -20.19
CA PHE A 122 12.43 4.24 -18.74
C PHE A 122 13.53 5.26 -18.41
N ALA A 123 13.98 6.04 -19.39
CA ALA A 123 15.04 7.04 -19.23
C ALA A 123 16.37 6.49 -18.63
N LEU A 124 16.58 5.17 -18.66
CA LEU A 124 17.79 4.50 -18.20
C LEU A 124 18.28 3.51 -19.28
N PRO A 125 19.53 3.66 -19.77
CA PRO A 125 20.13 2.67 -20.68
C PRO A 125 20.15 1.27 -20.05
N GLY A 126 19.92 0.25 -20.88
CA GLY A 126 19.87 -1.15 -20.42
C GLY A 126 18.47 -1.62 -19.97
N ILE A 127 17.50 -0.71 -19.82
CA ILE A 127 16.09 -1.06 -19.56
C ILE A 127 15.25 -0.75 -20.80
N GLY A 128 15.03 -1.79 -21.61
CA GLY A 128 14.12 -1.75 -22.76
C GLY A 128 12.69 -2.14 -22.39
N PHE A 129 11.77 -1.92 -23.32
CA PHE A 129 10.42 -2.46 -23.27
C PHE A 129 10.26 -3.48 -24.40
N ALA A 130 10.06 -4.75 -24.07
CA ALA A 130 9.71 -5.78 -25.03
C ALA A 130 8.18 -5.93 -25.05
N PRO A 131 7.51 -5.71 -26.19
CA PRO A 131 6.06 -5.88 -26.29
C PRO A 131 5.63 -7.28 -25.87
N VAL A 132 4.51 -7.36 -25.16
CA VAL A 132 3.91 -8.62 -24.73
C VAL A 132 2.57 -8.86 -25.40
N GLN A 133 2.19 -10.12 -25.54
CA GLN A 133 0.89 -10.53 -26.10
C GLN A 133 -0.01 -10.98 -24.96
N SER A 134 -1.28 -10.54 -24.98
CA SER A 134 -2.27 -11.10 -24.06
C SER A 134 -2.54 -12.57 -24.40
N ALA A 135 -2.61 -13.40 -23.37
CA ALA A 135 -2.94 -14.82 -23.46
C ALA A 135 -4.20 -15.16 -22.67
N VAL A 136 -5.06 -14.16 -22.40
CA VAL A 136 -6.32 -14.34 -21.68
C VAL A 136 -7.52 -13.87 -22.48
N GLU A 137 -8.61 -14.62 -22.34
CA GLU A 137 -9.95 -14.25 -22.75
C GLU A 137 -10.75 -13.82 -21.51
N LYS A 138 -10.38 -12.67 -20.94
CA LYS A 138 -11.16 -12.05 -19.85
C LYS A 138 -12.24 -11.14 -20.43
N PRO A 139 -13.37 -10.94 -19.72
CA PRO A 139 -14.39 -10.00 -20.17
C PRO A 139 -13.81 -8.58 -20.22
N SER A 140 -13.92 -7.96 -21.39
CA SER A 140 -13.66 -6.54 -21.56
C SER A 140 -14.79 -5.71 -20.98
N LEU A 141 -14.48 -4.47 -20.59
CA LEU A 141 -15.49 -3.48 -20.23
C LEU A 141 -16.37 -3.17 -21.45
N VAL A 142 -17.68 -3.29 -21.28
CA VAL A 142 -18.70 -2.91 -22.26
C VAL A 142 -19.45 -1.72 -21.72
N VAL A 143 -19.57 -0.64 -22.49
CA VAL A 143 -20.35 0.55 -22.16
C VAL A 143 -21.31 0.81 -23.31
N ASP A 144 -22.60 0.96 -23.03
CA ASP A 144 -23.66 1.19 -24.02
C ASP A 144 -23.75 0.12 -25.11
N GLY A 145 -23.46 -1.14 -24.74
CA GLY A 145 -23.48 -2.28 -25.67
C GLY A 145 -22.24 -2.39 -26.55
N GLU A 146 -21.29 -1.47 -26.43
CA GLU A 146 -20.05 -1.50 -27.18
C GLU A 146 -18.85 -1.79 -26.27
N THR A 147 -17.97 -2.67 -26.72
CA THR A 147 -16.75 -2.95 -25.97
C THR A 147 -15.83 -1.74 -26.01
N VAL A 148 -15.18 -1.40 -24.90
CA VAL A 148 -14.07 -0.43 -24.92
C VAL A 148 -13.01 -0.92 -25.92
N ALA A 149 -12.62 -0.07 -26.86
CA ALA A 149 -11.89 -0.27 -28.13
C ALA A 149 -12.76 -0.52 -29.38
N GLY A 150 -14.00 -1.00 -29.26
CA GLY A 150 -14.94 -1.17 -30.37
C GLY A 150 -15.76 0.09 -30.72
N ALA A 151 -15.94 0.98 -29.75
CA ALA A 151 -16.77 2.20 -29.81
C ALA A 151 -16.05 3.51 -30.16
N GLY A 152 -14.72 3.44 -30.36
CA GLY A 152 -13.86 4.64 -30.30
C GLY A 152 -13.46 5.06 -28.88
N ASN A 153 -13.97 4.39 -27.83
CA ASN A 153 -13.45 4.53 -26.46
C ASN A 153 -12.13 3.76 -26.33
N ALA A 154 -11.01 4.43 -26.08
CA ALA A 154 -9.73 3.76 -25.90
C ALA A 154 -9.65 3.03 -24.53
N PRO A 155 -8.98 1.86 -24.44
CA PRO A 155 -8.76 1.16 -23.16
C PRO A 155 -7.78 1.90 -22.25
N PHE A 156 -6.96 2.78 -22.80
CA PHE A 156 -6.10 3.71 -22.08
C PHE A 156 -6.50 5.13 -22.46
N GLN A 157 -6.89 5.94 -21.48
CA GLN A 157 -7.41 7.29 -21.72
C GLN A 157 -6.65 8.31 -20.88
N ILE A 158 -6.17 9.37 -21.53
CA ILE A 158 -5.52 10.51 -20.85
C ILE A 158 -6.56 11.59 -20.65
N ARG A 159 -6.80 11.95 -19.39
CA ARG A 159 -7.66 13.08 -19.02
C ARG A 159 -6.79 14.30 -18.69
N TYR A 160 -7.15 15.43 -19.26
CA TYR A 160 -6.49 16.71 -18.99
C TYR A 160 -7.52 17.84 -18.95
N PHE A 161 -7.23 18.86 -18.16
CA PHE A 161 -8.04 20.07 -18.13
C PHE A 161 -7.67 20.96 -19.33
N GLN A 162 -8.63 21.24 -20.21
CA GLN A 162 -8.40 22.09 -21.38
C GLN A 162 -8.03 23.53 -20.99
N TRP A 163 -8.62 24.02 -19.91
CA TRP A 163 -8.32 25.35 -19.38
C TRP A 163 -8.53 25.36 -17.87
N VAL A 164 -7.57 25.96 -17.16
CA VAL A 164 -7.66 26.25 -15.73
C VAL A 164 -7.13 27.67 -15.54
N PRO A 165 -7.83 28.56 -14.81
CA PRO A 165 -7.31 29.88 -14.47
C PRO A 165 -5.94 29.78 -13.81
N LYS A 166 -4.95 30.59 -14.24
CA LYS A 166 -3.59 30.56 -13.66
C LYS A 166 -3.56 30.72 -12.14
N LEU A 167 -4.51 31.46 -11.56
CA LEU A 167 -4.64 31.62 -10.11
C LEU A 167 -4.85 30.28 -9.37
N LEU A 168 -5.41 29.28 -10.06
CA LEU A 168 -5.65 27.95 -9.53
C LEU A 168 -4.49 26.97 -9.79
N TRP A 169 -3.39 27.40 -10.42
CA TRP A 169 -2.24 26.53 -10.75
C TRP A 169 -1.31 26.34 -9.55
N THR A 170 -1.87 25.89 -8.44
CA THR A 170 -1.10 25.47 -7.26
C THR A 170 -1.18 23.96 -7.14
N LYS A 171 -0.12 23.33 -6.60
CA LYS A 171 -0.10 21.88 -6.37
C LYS A 171 -1.34 21.39 -5.57
N PRO A 172 -1.79 22.08 -4.51
CA PRO A 172 -3.02 21.70 -3.81
C PRO A 172 -4.26 21.79 -4.69
N ASN A 173 -4.48 22.90 -5.38
CA ASN A 173 -5.70 23.08 -6.19
C ASN A 173 -5.76 22.08 -7.36
N MET A 174 -4.63 21.83 -8.02
CA MET A 174 -4.56 20.83 -9.10
C MET A 174 -4.77 19.41 -8.58
N GLY A 175 -4.28 19.10 -7.37
CA GLY A 175 -4.53 17.82 -6.72
C GLY A 175 -6.00 17.60 -6.40
N ASP A 176 -6.70 18.63 -5.93
CA ASP A 176 -8.14 18.56 -5.63
C ASP A 176 -8.98 18.45 -6.91
N LEU A 177 -8.62 19.19 -7.96
CA LEU A 177 -9.26 19.08 -9.27
C LEU A 177 -9.10 17.68 -9.85
N ALA A 178 -7.88 17.10 -9.81
CA ALA A 178 -7.63 15.75 -10.29
C ALA A 178 -8.42 14.71 -9.49
N ALA A 179 -8.50 14.86 -8.16
CA ALA A 179 -9.27 13.97 -7.30
C ALA A 179 -10.78 14.02 -7.61
N ARG A 180 -11.33 15.22 -7.83
CA ARG A 180 -12.73 15.40 -8.21
C ARG A 180 -13.01 14.79 -9.58
N LEU A 181 -12.15 15.03 -10.57
CA LEU A 181 -12.29 14.45 -11.91
C LEU A 181 -12.29 12.92 -11.87
N ALA A 182 -11.37 12.32 -11.11
CA ALA A 182 -11.33 10.88 -10.93
C ALA A 182 -12.63 10.36 -10.28
N ALA A 183 -13.12 11.04 -9.23
CA ALA A 183 -14.37 10.68 -8.58
C ALA A 183 -15.60 10.84 -9.48
N ASP A 184 -15.63 11.87 -10.35
CA ASP A 184 -16.68 12.08 -11.34
C ASP A 184 -16.72 10.96 -12.39
N GLU A 185 -15.56 10.54 -12.91
CA GLU A 185 -15.48 9.43 -13.87
C GLU A 185 -15.93 8.10 -13.26
N ILE A 186 -15.56 7.85 -12.01
CA ILE A 186 -15.99 6.64 -11.28
C ILE A 186 -17.50 6.69 -11.03
N ALA A 187 -18.04 7.83 -10.60
CA ALA A 187 -19.47 8.02 -10.39
C ALA A 187 -20.26 7.77 -11.68
N ALA A 188 -19.82 8.36 -12.79
CA ALA A 188 -20.46 8.16 -14.10
C ALA A 188 -20.40 6.68 -14.54
N LEU A 189 -19.28 5.99 -14.32
CA LEU A 189 -19.16 4.57 -14.65
C LEU A 189 -20.12 3.71 -13.83
N LEU A 190 -20.23 3.96 -12.52
CA LEU A 190 -21.12 3.23 -11.63
C LEU A 190 -22.59 3.53 -11.92
N GLU A 191 -22.94 4.78 -12.23
CA GLU A 191 -24.30 5.14 -12.64
C GLU A 191 -24.70 4.42 -13.93
N LEU A 192 -23.79 4.32 -14.91
CA LEU A 192 -24.02 3.51 -16.11
C LEU A 192 -24.16 2.02 -15.78
N ALA A 193 -23.44 1.52 -14.78
CA ALA A 193 -23.56 0.14 -14.34
C ALA A 193 -24.93 -0.15 -13.71
N ASP A 194 -25.44 0.76 -12.87
CA ASP A 194 -26.77 0.69 -12.26
C ASP A 194 -27.88 0.70 -13.31
N GLN A 195 -27.67 1.40 -14.42
CA GLN A 195 -28.57 1.40 -15.60
C GLN A 195 -28.42 0.15 -16.47
N GLY A 196 -27.52 -0.78 -16.13
CA GLY A 196 -27.21 -1.98 -16.92
C GLY A 196 -26.45 -1.68 -18.22
N ARG A 197 -25.87 -0.49 -18.34
CA ARG A 197 -25.17 0.03 -19.52
C ARG A 197 -23.66 -0.14 -19.44
N ALA A 198 -23.07 -0.27 -18.25
CA ALA A 198 -21.66 -0.61 -18.05
C ALA A 198 -21.51 -2.02 -17.43
N LYS A 199 -20.80 -2.93 -18.11
CA LYS A 199 -20.67 -4.33 -17.72
C LYS A 199 -19.27 -4.89 -17.91
N LEU A 200 -18.88 -5.82 -17.05
CA LEU A 200 -17.76 -6.74 -17.27
C LEU A 200 -18.35 -8.13 -17.54
N GLY A 201 -18.35 -8.51 -18.83
CA GLY A 201 -18.99 -9.74 -19.27
C GLY A 201 -20.50 -9.63 -19.14
N CYS A 202 -21.11 -10.44 -18.28
CA CYS A 202 -22.55 -10.39 -18.02
C CYS A 202 -22.92 -9.57 -16.77
N GLU A 203 -21.95 -9.20 -15.94
CA GLU A 203 -22.20 -8.52 -14.66
C GLU A 203 -22.04 -7.01 -14.80
N PRO A 204 -22.91 -6.21 -14.14
CA PRO A 204 -22.66 -4.77 -13.99
C PRO A 204 -21.35 -4.50 -13.27
N VAL A 205 -20.63 -3.45 -13.68
CA VAL A 205 -19.43 -2.98 -12.98
C VAL A 205 -19.77 -2.62 -11.53
N ARG A 206 -18.91 -3.00 -10.59
CA ARG A 206 -19.05 -2.68 -9.17
C ARG A 206 -17.88 -1.84 -8.69
N GLY A 207 -18.04 -1.23 -7.51
CA GLY A 207 -16.94 -0.51 -6.85
C GLY A 207 -15.70 -1.40 -6.61
N SER A 208 -15.88 -2.71 -6.43
CA SER A 208 -14.77 -3.68 -6.29
C SER A 208 -13.93 -3.85 -7.56
N ASP A 209 -14.44 -3.45 -8.71
CA ASP A 209 -13.76 -3.55 -10.00
C ASP A 209 -12.92 -2.30 -10.32
N VAL A 210 -13.02 -1.27 -9.47
CA VAL A 210 -12.35 0.02 -9.64
C VAL A 210 -11.23 0.15 -8.60
N ALA A 211 -10.03 0.45 -9.07
CA ALA A 211 -8.88 0.78 -8.22
C ALA A 211 -8.30 2.14 -8.60
N VAL A 212 -8.03 2.98 -7.59
CA VAL A 212 -7.35 4.27 -7.78
C VAL A 212 -5.92 4.16 -7.29
N LEU A 213 -4.96 4.27 -8.20
CA LEU A 213 -3.54 4.25 -7.88
C LEU A 213 -3.03 5.67 -7.61
N VAL A 214 -2.46 5.90 -6.42
CA VAL A 214 -1.92 7.19 -5.98
C VAL A 214 -0.47 7.04 -5.51
N ARG A 215 0.30 8.13 -5.52
CA ARG A 215 1.71 8.12 -5.05
C ARG A 215 1.83 8.33 -3.54
N THR A 216 0.89 9.06 -2.94
CA THR A 216 0.92 9.39 -1.50
C THR A 216 -0.42 9.09 -0.84
N ALA A 217 -0.39 8.79 0.46
CA ALA A 217 -1.61 8.63 1.26
C ALA A 217 -2.48 9.91 1.26
N GLU A 218 -1.84 11.08 1.15
CA GLU A 218 -2.55 12.35 1.06
C GLU A 218 -3.34 12.50 -0.24
N GLN A 219 -2.82 12.02 -1.36
CA GLN A 219 -3.57 11.93 -2.62
C GLN A 219 -4.73 10.94 -2.51
N GLY A 220 -4.51 9.80 -1.85
CA GLY A 220 -5.55 8.80 -1.55
C GLY A 220 -6.74 9.42 -0.81
N ARG A 221 -6.47 10.09 0.31
CA ARG A 221 -7.48 10.80 1.11
C ARG A 221 -8.26 11.86 0.32
N ARG A 222 -7.59 12.56 -0.61
CA ARG A 222 -8.28 13.54 -1.48
C ARG A 222 -9.31 12.86 -2.38
N VAL A 223 -8.94 11.75 -3.01
CA VAL A 223 -9.86 10.98 -3.86
C VAL A 223 -10.97 10.35 -3.03
N ALA A 224 -10.64 9.75 -1.89
CA ALA A 224 -11.62 9.17 -0.98
C ALA A 224 -12.66 10.20 -0.52
N ARG A 225 -12.22 11.43 -0.18
CA ARG A 225 -13.13 12.54 0.15
C ARG A 225 -14.03 12.91 -1.03
N ALA A 226 -13.46 13.04 -2.24
CA ALA A 226 -14.23 13.37 -3.43
C ALA A 226 -15.25 12.27 -3.80
N LEU A 227 -14.92 11.00 -3.58
CA LEU A 227 -15.85 9.87 -3.73
C LEU A 227 -16.95 9.91 -2.65
N HIS A 228 -16.59 10.19 -1.40
CA HIS A 228 -17.54 10.33 -0.30
C HIS A 228 -18.55 11.47 -0.52
N GLU A 229 -18.10 12.62 -1.06
CA GLU A 229 -18.96 13.74 -1.47
C GLU A 229 -19.99 13.33 -2.55
N ARG A 230 -19.74 12.24 -3.29
CA ARG A 230 -20.64 11.64 -4.29
C ARG A 230 -21.38 10.42 -3.77
N HIS A 231 -21.32 10.16 -2.46
CA HIS A 231 -21.91 8.98 -1.80
C HIS A 231 -21.35 7.63 -2.28
N ILE A 232 -20.11 7.61 -2.79
CA ILE A 232 -19.43 6.39 -3.19
C ILE A 232 -18.51 5.92 -2.07
N ALA A 233 -18.70 4.69 -1.60
CA ALA A 233 -17.84 4.07 -0.60
C ALA A 233 -16.46 3.76 -1.20
N SER A 234 -15.40 4.04 -0.44
CA SER A 234 -14.02 3.74 -0.82
C SER A 234 -13.24 3.19 0.37
N VAL A 235 -12.30 2.27 0.11
CA VAL A 235 -11.38 1.73 1.12
C VAL A 235 -9.97 2.19 0.79
N GLU A 236 -9.33 2.86 1.74
CA GLU A 236 -7.92 3.25 1.64
C GLU A 236 -7.04 2.11 2.16
N ILE A 237 -6.27 1.48 1.28
CA ILE A 237 -5.27 0.47 1.69
C ILE A 237 -4.00 1.21 2.09
N GLY A 238 -3.91 1.58 3.37
CA GLY A 238 -2.78 2.31 3.94
C GLY A 238 -2.38 1.79 5.32
N ILE A 239 -1.10 1.98 5.68
CA ILE A 239 -0.61 1.77 7.04
C ILE A 239 -0.98 3.02 7.84
N GLU A 240 -2.26 3.22 8.12
CA GLU A 240 -2.65 4.29 9.02
C GLU A 240 -2.15 3.95 10.43
N ASN A 241 -1.47 4.91 11.04
CA ASN A 241 -1.04 4.76 12.41
C ASN A 241 -2.26 4.94 13.32
N VAL A 242 -2.85 3.83 13.75
CA VAL A 242 -4.00 3.83 14.69
C VAL A 242 -3.73 4.71 15.91
N ILE A 243 -2.47 4.87 16.33
CA ILE A 243 -2.07 5.71 17.48
C ILE A 243 -2.27 7.21 17.21
N ALA A 244 -2.30 7.66 15.97
CA ALA A 244 -2.53 9.07 15.61
C ALA A 244 -4.02 9.41 15.41
N SER A 245 -4.92 8.44 15.63
CA SER A 245 -6.36 8.64 15.50
C SER A 245 -6.93 9.47 16.65
N ARG A 246 -8.09 10.08 16.42
CA ARG A 246 -8.85 10.79 17.47
C ARG A 246 -9.24 9.82 18.59
N GLU A 247 -9.55 8.59 18.22
CA GLU A 247 -9.92 7.51 19.13
C GLU A 247 -8.75 7.14 20.06
N ALA A 248 -7.53 7.06 19.52
CA ALA A 248 -6.32 6.81 20.32
C ALA A 248 -5.99 7.98 21.26
N GLU A 249 -6.16 9.23 20.82
CA GLU A 249 -6.00 10.41 21.68
C GLU A 249 -7.00 10.40 22.85
N GLN A 250 -8.26 10.09 22.58
CA GLN A 250 -9.28 9.99 23.63
C GLN A 250 -9.00 8.84 24.60
N LEU A 251 -8.60 7.69 24.07
CA LEU A 251 -8.20 6.54 24.88
C LEU A 251 -6.99 6.89 25.76
N GLU A 252 -5.99 7.59 25.24
CA GLU A 252 -4.85 8.06 26.03
C GLU A 252 -5.29 8.96 27.19
N ARG A 253 -6.17 9.94 26.92
CA ARG A 253 -6.71 10.83 27.98
C ARG A 253 -7.43 10.03 29.06
N LEU A 254 -8.26 9.06 28.66
CA LEU A 254 -8.98 8.17 29.56
C LEU A 254 -8.02 7.35 30.43
N LEU A 255 -7.03 6.70 29.82
CA LEU A 255 -6.03 5.88 30.52
C LEU A 255 -5.19 6.70 31.50
N TRP A 256 -4.82 7.93 31.12
CA TRP A 256 -4.08 8.83 32.02
C TRP A 256 -4.91 9.30 33.22
N ALA A 257 -6.23 9.44 33.06
CA ALA A 257 -7.13 9.75 34.16
C ALA A 257 -7.34 8.53 35.06
N ILE A 258 -7.47 7.33 34.51
CA ILE A 258 -7.57 6.08 35.28
C ILE A 258 -6.27 5.83 36.05
N ALA A 259 -5.10 6.03 35.44
CA ALA A 259 -3.81 5.84 36.11
C ALA A 259 -3.53 6.87 37.21
N LYS A 260 -4.24 8.00 37.22
CA LYS A 260 -4.06 9.11 38.19
C LYS A 260 -5.42 9.74 38.56
N PRO A 261 -6.33 8.99 39.21
CA PRO A 261 -7.71 9.41 39.47
C PRO A 261 -7.79 10.64 40.39
N GLN A 262 -6.76 10.86 41.21
CA GLN A 262 -6.59 12.00 42.10
C GLN A 262 -6.29 13.32 41.38
N SER A 263 -6.14 13.33 40.05
CA SER A 263 -5.83 14.54 39.28
C SER A 263 -7.10 15.11 38.64
N PRO A 264 -7.68 16.20 39.17
CA PRO A 264 -8.94 16.72 38.67
C PRO A 264 -8.85 17.17 37.21
N HIS A 265 -7.68 17.69 36.81
CA HIS A 265 -7.42 18.08 35.43
C HIS A 265 -7.49 16.89 34.46
N ARG A 266 -6.94 15.73 34.84
CA ARG A 266 -6.94 14.53 33.98
C ARG A 266 -8.34 13.93 33.89
N THR A 267 -9.02 13.84 35.03
CA THR A 267 -10.42 13.38 35.08
C THR A 267 -11.31 14.26 34.21
N ARG A 268 -11.23 15.60 34.32
CA ARG A 268 -11.98 16.52 33.45
C ARG A 268 -11.67 16.30 31.96
N GLY A 269 -10.40 16.12 31.61
CA GLY A 269 -10.00 15.83 30.23
C GLY A 269 -10.57 14.51 29.70
N ALA A 270 -10.57 13.45 30.52
CA ALA A 270 -11.13 12.15 30.16
C ALA A 270 -12.65 12.18 30.03
N LEU A 271 -13.36 12.96 30.85
CA LEU A 271 -14.81 13.13 30.75
C LEU A 271 -15.28 13.75 29.42
N THR A 272 -14.36 14.37 28.66
CA THR A 272 -14.66 14.86 27.29
C THR A 272 -14.56 13.78 26.21
N ALA A 273 -14.15 12.56 26.55
CA ALA A 273 -14.07 11.48 25.59
C ALA A 273 -15.49 11.04 25.16
N ASP A 274 -15.69 10.90 23.85
CA ASP A 274 -16.97 10.54 23.24
C ASP A 274 -17.51 9.21 23.80
N VAL A 275 -16.60 8.30 24.18
CA VAL A 275 -16.92 7.00 24.79
C VAL A 275 -17.71 7.10 26.09
N LEU A 276 -17.58 8.21 26.84
CA LEU A 276 -18.30 8.41 28.09
C LEU A 276 -19.67 9.08 27.90
N GLY A 277 -19.99 9.52 26.67
CA GLY A 277 -21.32 10.00 26.30
C GLY A 277 -21.78 11.28 27.00
N LEU A 278 -20.89 12.05 27.61
CA LEU A 278 -21.23 13.29 28.30
C LEU A 278 -21.32 14.47 27.34
N ASP A 279 -22.40 15.23 27.42
CA ASP A 279 -22.56 16.48 26.67
C ASP A 279 -21.98 17.68 27.45
N ALA A 280 -21.90 18.83 26.76
CA ALA A 280 -21.33 20.04 27.35
C ALA A 280 -22.11 20.55 28.58
N ALA A 281 -23.42 20.33 28.63
CA ALA A 281 -24.26 20.73 29.76
C ALA A 281 -23.97 19.86 30.99
N SER A 282 -23.84 18.55 30.80
CA SER A 282 -23.47 17.59 31.85
C SER A 282 -22.09 17.90 32.43
N LEU A 283 -21.11 18.19 31.56
CA LEU A 283 -19.77 18.61 32.00
C LEU A 283 -19.77 19.95 32.73
N GLY A 284 -20.61 20.89 32.32
CA GLY A 284 -20.80 22.17 33.01
C GLY A 284 -21.37 21.98 34.42
N ALA A 285 -22.39 21.15 34.56
CA ALA A 285 -23.02 20.86 35.85
C ALA A 285 -22.05 20.24 36.87
N LEU A 286 -21.06 19.46 36.41
CA LEU A 286 -20.01 18.88 37.26
C LEU A 286 -19.06 19.91 37.89
N GLN A 287 -19.06 21.17 37.44
CA GLN A 287 -18.24 22.22 38.05
C GLN A 287 -18.81 22.72 39.38
N ASP A 288 -20.14 22.70 39.51
CA ASP A 288 -20.88 23.28 40.63
C ASP A 288 -21.48 22.21 41.56
N ASP A 289 -21.36 20.92 41.20
CA ASP A 289 -21.87 19.77 41.96
C ASP A 289 -20.75 18.84 42.44
N ASP A 290 -20.29 19.08 43.68
CA ASP A 290 -19.25 18.26 44.33
C ASP A 290 -19.66 16.78 44.49
N ASN A 291 -20.95 16.50 44.67
CA ASN A 291 -21.42 15.12 44.81
C ASN A 291 -21.31 14.38 43.48
N ALA A 292 -21.77 15.00 42.40
CA ALA A 292 -21.63 14.43 41.06
C ALA A 292 -20.15 14.29 40.65
N TRP A 293 -19.29 15.22 41.06
CA TRP A 293 -17.85 15.10 40.86
C TRP A 293 -17.22 13.93 41.63
N ASN A 294 -17.64 13.71 42.87
CA ASN A 294 -17.16 12.58 43.69
C ASN A 294 -17.53 11.23 43.09
N VAL A 295 -18.72 11.09 42.51
CA VAL A 295 -19.14 9.86 41.81
C VAL A 295 -18.18 9.51 40.67
N TRP A 296 -17.76 10.50 39.89
CA TRP A 296 -16.77 10.27 38.83
C TRP A 296 -15.40 9.93 39.40
N THR A 297 -14.95 10.62 40.44
CA THR A 297 -13.66 10.34 41.08
C THR A 297 -13.61 8.90 41.62
N GLU A 298 -14.67 8.44 42.27
CA GLU A 298 -14.82 7.05 42.72
C GLU A 298 -14.85 6.07 41.54
N ARG A 299 -15.56 6.40 40.46
CA ARG A 299 -15.61 5.56 39.25
C ARG A 299 -14.22 5.37 38.62
N PHE A 300 -13.43 6.44 38.50
CA PHE A 300 -12.06 6.35 37.99
C PHE A 300 -11.13 5.57 38.93
N ALA A 301 -11.31 5.70 40.25
CA ALA A 301 -10.57 4.88 41.23
C ALA A 301 -10.93 3.39 41.11
N ASN A 302 -12.21 3.05 40.95
CA ASN A 302 -12.65 1.68 40.71
C ASN A 302 -12.08 1.12 39.40
N TRP A 303 -12.04 1.92 38.34
CA TRP A 303 -11.40 1.51 37.07
C TRP A 303 -9.90 1.26 37.23
N LEU A 304 -9.20 1.98 38.10
CA LEU A 304 -7.80 1.72 38.40
C LEU A 304 -7.63 0.37 39.11
N GLU A 305 -8.44 0.09 40.13
CA GLU A 305 -8.43 -1.21 40.81
C GLU A 305 -8.72 -2.36 39.84
N GLU A 306 -9.65 -2.16 38.91
CA GLU A 306 -9.96 -3.14 37.87
C GLU A 306 -8.82 -3.33 36.88
N TRP A 307 -8.13 -2.26 36.47
CA TRP A 307 -6.91 -2.36 35.65
C TRP A 307 -5.82 -3.15 36.39
N GLU A 308 -5.63 -2.92 37.68
CA GLU A 308 -4.60 -3.65 38.43
C GLU A 308 -4.93 -5.13 38.61
N ARG A 309 -6.22 -5.49 38.63
CA ARG A 309 -6.70 -6.88 38.79
C ARG A 309 -6.85 -7.65 37.48
N ALA A 310 -7.16 -6.97 36.39
CA ALA A 310 -7.41 -7.55 35.06
C ALA A 310 -6.44 -6.98 34.03
N ASP A 311 -6.68 -7.24 32.74
CA ASP A 311 -5.95 -6.54 31.67
C ASP A 311 -6.71 -5.28 31.20
N ILE A 312 -5.97 -4.39 30.55
CA ILE A 312 -6.51 -3.14 29.99
C ILE A 312 -7.63 -3.38 28.98
N ALA A 313 -7.58 -4.48 28.23
CA ALA A 313 -8.58 -4.79 27.21
C ALA A 313 -9.94 -5.11 27.84
N THR A 314 -9.92 -5.83 28.96
CA THR A 314 -11.10 -6.17 29.76
C THR A 314 -11.73 -4.93 30.35
N LEU A 315 -10.92 -4.02 30.91
CA LEU A 315 -11.41 -2.75 31.45
C LEU A 315 -12.08 -1.90 30.37
N ILE A 316 -11.42 -1.69 29.24
CA ILE A 316 -11.96 -0.87 28.14
C ILE A 316 -13.26 -1.45 27.61
N ARG A 317 -13.37 -2.78 27.47
CA ARG A 317 -14.62 -3.43 27.06
C ARG A 317 -15.75 -3.12 28.04
N ARG A 318 -15.47 -3.19 29.33
CA ARG A 318 -16.46 -2.87 30.38
C ARG A 318 -16.94 -1.42 30.33
N ILE A 319 -16.02 -0.49 30.08
CA ILE A 319 -16.34 0.94 29.92
C ILE A 319 -17.22 1.16 28.68
N LEU A 320 -16.99 0.41 27.61
CA LEU A 320 -17.81 0.48 26.39
C LEU A 320 -19.21 -0.13 26.56
N GLU A 321 -19.38 -1.04 27.53
CA GLU A 321 -20.64 -1.73 27.82
C GLU A 321 -21.48 -1.04 28.92
N SER A 322 -20.93 -0.03 29.61
CA SER A 322 -21.57 0.69 30.74
C SER A 322 -22.30 1.95 30.33
#